data_AF-T1A4X3-F1
#
_entry.id   AF-T1A4X3-F1
#
_cell.length_a   1.000
_cell.length_b   1.000
_cell.length_c   1.000
_cell.angle_alpha   90.00
_cell.angle_beta   90.00
_cell.angle_gamma   90.00
#
_symmetry.space_group_name_H-M   'P 1'
#
loop_
_entity.id
_entity.type
_entity.pdbx_description
1 polymer ?
#
loop_
_entity_poly.entity_id
_entity_poly.type
_entity_poly.pdbx_seq_one_letter_code
_entity_poly.pdbx_strand_id
1 'polypeptide(L)'
;MRRLEADQTLLIQSGKPVGVFTTHTDAPRVLIANSNLVPRWATWEHFNELDRKGLMMFGQMTAGSWIYIGSQGIVQGTYETFAEMGRRHYGGNLAGRWLLTAGLGGMGAAQPLAAAMAGASSLAIECQRSRIEMRLRSGYLDQSVEHLDDALAIIR
;
A
#
# COMPACT_ATOMS: atom_id res chain seq x y z
N MET A 1 8.49 -19.77 -13.84
CA MET A 1 9.22 -18.83 -14.70
C MET A 1 10.33 -19.51 -15.50
N ARG A 2 11.30 -20.21 -14.90
CA ARG A 2 12.51 -20.72 -15.60
C ARG A 2 12.29 -21.70 -16.78
N ARG A 3 11.08 -22.17 -17.03
CA ARG A 3 10.72 -23.15 -18.08
C ARG A 3 9.58 -22.67 -19.00
N LEU A 4 9.22 -21.40 -18.92
CA LEU A 4 8.15 -20.83 -19.74
C LEU A 4 8.76 -20.37 -21.06
N GLU A 5 8.27 -20.91 -22.17
CA GLU A 5 8.76 -20.55 -23.50
C GLU A 5 8.26 -19.16 -23.95
N ALA A 6 8.93 -18.58 -24.94
CA ALA A 6 8.67 -17.20 -25.40
C ALA A 6 7.30 -17.01 -26.06
N ASP A 7 6.63 -18.07 -26.49
CA ASP A 7 5.30 -18.07 -27.08
C ASP A 7 4.23 -18.65 -26.13
N GLN A 8 4.55 -18.84 -24.85
CA GLN A 8 3.63 -19.39 -23.86
C GLN A 8 3.15 -18.34 -22.85
N THR A 9 1.97 -18.56 -22.28
CA THR A 9 1.38 -17.74 -21.22
C THR A 9 1.05 -18.60 -20.00
N LEU A 10 1.55 -18.19 -18.83
CA LEU A 10 1.23 -18.77 -17.53
C LEU A 10 -0.04 -18.14 -16.95
N LEU A 11 -0.96 -18.97 -16.47
CA LEU A 11 -2.15 -18.52 -15.73
C LEU A 11 -1.93 -18.66 -14.22
N ILE A 12 -2.10 -17.56 -13.51
CA ILE A 12 -2.13 -17.49 -12.05
C ILE A 12 -3.57 -17.25 -11.59
N GLN A 13 -4.10 -18.17 -10.79
CA GLN A 13 -5.42 -18.06 -10.16
C GLN A 13 -5.22 -17.93 -8.65
N SER A 14 -5.59 -16.78 -8.07
CA SER A 14 -5.41 -16.45 -6.64
C SER A 14 -4.04 -16.91 -6.11
N GLY A 15 -2.97 -16.46 -6.75
CA GLY A 15 -1.59 -16.77 -6.37
C GLY A 15 -1.06 -18.15 -6.76
N LYS A 16 -1.89 -19.03 -7.31
CA LYS A 16 -1.52 -20.39 -7.69
C LYS A 16 -1.26 -20.51 -9.19
N PRO A 17 -0.14 -21.11 -9.64
CA PRO A 17 0.07 -21.42 -11.05
C PRO A 17 -0.82 -22.62 -11.46
N VAL A 18 -1.82 -22.36 -12.31
CA VAL A 18 -2.85 -23.37 -12.64
C VAL A 18 -2.77 -23.93 -14.06
N GLY A 19 -2.04 -23.27 -14.96
CA GLY A 19 -1.88 -23.77 -16.32
C GLY A 19 -0.92 -22.94 -17.16
N VAL A 20 -0.41 -23.55 -18.22
CA VAL A 20 0.42 -22.91 -19.25
C VAL A 20 -0.18 -23.26 -20.60
N PHE A 21 -0.36 -22.25 -21.45
CA PHE A 21 -0.93 -22.41 -22.78
C PHE A 21 -0.04 -21.71 -23.81
N THR A 22 0.08 -22.29 -25.01
CA THR A 22 0.71 -21.61 -26.14
C THR A 22 -0.19 -20.49 -26.63
N THR A 23 0.39 -19.31 -26.79
CA THR A 23 -0.24 -18.10 -27.31
C THR A 23 0.58 -17.58 -28.49
N HIS A 24 1.32 -16.48 -28.33
CA HIS A 24 2.26 -15.93 -29.30
C HIS A 24 3.27 -15.02 -28.59
N THR A 25 4.35 -14.62 -29.27
CA THR A 25 5.45 -13.84 -28.66
C THR A 25 5.03 -12.49 -28.14
N ASP A 26 4.05 -11.83 -28.78
CA ASP A 26 3.56 -10.51 -28.36
C ASP A 26 2.47 -10.57 -27.26
N ALA A 27 2.03 -11.76 -26.86
CA ALA A 27 1.06 -11.93 -25.79
C ALA A 27 1.73 -11.74 -24.41
N PRO A 28 0.96 -11.38 -23.37
CA PRO A 28 1.45 -11.39 -22.00
C PRO A 28 2.00 -12.77 -21.62
N ARG A 29 3.20 -12.80 -21.02
CA ARG A 29 3.81 -14.04 -20.49
C ARG A 29 3.07 -14.59 -19.28
N VAL A 30 2.38 -13.72 -18.53
CA VAL A 30 1.59 -14.11 -17.35
C VAL A 30 0.26 -13.36 -17.36
N LEU A 31 -0.82 -14.09 -17.13
CA LEU A 31 -2.14 -13.55 -16.83
C LEU A 31 -2.54 -13.93 -15.41
N ILE A 32 -3.05 -12.96 -14.66
CA ILE A 32 -3.32 -13.11 -13.23
C ILE A 32 -4.76 -12.71 -12.94
N ALA A 33 -5.48 -13.59 -12.25
CA ALA A 33 -6.80 -13.30 -11.69
C ALA A 33 -6.80 -13.68 -10.21
N ASN A 34 -6.76 -12.67 -9.33
CA ASN A 34 -6.70 -12.87 -7.88
C ASN A 34 -7.98 -12.38 -7.21
N SER A 35 -8.42 -13.11 -6.19
CA SER A 35 -9.45 -12.69 -5.23
C SER A 35 -10.86 -12.43 -5.79
N ASN A 36 -11.11 -12.76 -7.06
CA ASN A 36 -12.43 -12.61 -7.67
C ASN A 36 -13.44 -13.60 -7.10
N LEU A 37 -14.61 -13.11 -6.71
CA LEU A 37 -15.75 -13.90 -6.25
C LEU A 37 -17.00 -13.42 -6.99
N VAL A 38 -17.94 -14.32 -7.25
CA VAL A 38 -19.24 -13.94 -7.80
C VAL A 38 -19.93 -12.99 -6.80
N PRO A 39 -20.59 -11.88 -7.23
CA PRO A 39 -20.91 -10.76 -6.33
C PRO A 39 -21.68 -11.12 -5.05
N ARG A 40 -22.61 -12.08 -5.12
CA ARG A 40 -23.37 -12.54 -3.95
C ARG A 40 -22.48 -13.16 -2.84
N TRP A 41 -21.31 -13.66 -3.21
CA TRP A 41 -20.34 -14.30 -2.31
C TRP A 41 -19.11 -13.44 -2.05
N ALA A 42 -19.01 -12.23 -2.62
CA ALA A 42 -17.88 -11.32 -2.47
C ALA A 42 -17.86 -10.65 -1.08
N THR A 43 -17.68 -11.49 -0.05
CA THR A 43 -17.71 -11.13 1.38
C THR A 43 -16.46 -11.66 2.06
N TRP A 44 -16.04 -11.04 3.16
CA TRP A 44 -14.89 -11.51 3.93
C TRP A 44 -15.13 -12.86 4.58
N GLU A 45 -16.36 -13.15 5.01
CA GLU A 45 -16.75 -14.42 5.61
C GLU A 45 -16.50 -15.58 4.64
N HIS A 46 -16.98 -15.45 3.40
CA HIS A 46 -16.79 -16.48 2.38
C HIS A 46 -15.35 -16.53 1.87
N PHE A 47 -14.71 -15.37 1.72
CA PHE A 47 -13.28 -15.31 1.41
C PHE A 47 -12.45 -16.13 2.42
N ASN A 48 -12.67 -15.92 3.72
CA ASN A 48 -11.97 -16.60 4.80
C ASN A 48 -12.31 -18.10 4.88
N GLU A 49 -13.53 -18.48 4.52
CA GLU A 49 -13.92 -19.88 4.38
C GLU A 49 -13.09 -20.58 3.30
N LEU A 50 -12.92 -19.95 2.14
CA LEU A 50 -12.12 -20.47 1.03
C LEU A 50 -10.62 -20.45 1.33
N ASP A 51 -10.13 -19.41 1.99
CA ASP A 51 -8.72 -19.29 2.41
C ASP A 51 -8.33 -20.43 3.37
N ARG A 52 -9.17 -20.73 4.37
CA ARG A 52 -8.97 -21.89 5.27
C ARG A 52 -8.95 -23.23 4.54
N LYS A 53 -9.59 -23.33 3.36
CA LYS A 53 -9.56 -24.51 2.49
C LYS A 53 -8.35 -24.51 1.53
N GLY A 54 -7.49 -23.48 1.58
CA GLY A 54 -6.37 -23.29 0.65
C GLY A 54 -6.80 -22.93 -0.77
N LEU A 55 -8.01 -22.39 -0.94
CA LEU A 55 -8.62 -22.07 -2.23
C LEU A 55 -8.59 -20.57 -2.57
N MET A 56 -8.05 -19.73 -1.68
CA MET A 56 -8.08 -18.29 -1.84
C MET A 56 -6.78 -17.63 -1.43
N MET A 57 -6.50 -16.47 -2.03
CA MET A 57 -5.39 -15.58 -1.68
C MET A 57 -5.89 -14.14 -1.86
N PHE A 58 -5.49 -13.24 -0.96
CA PHE A 58 -5.77 -11.81 -1.08
C PHE A 58 -4.66 -11.14 -1.91
N GLY A 59 -4.98 -10.75 -3.14
CA GLY A 59 -4.01 -10.16 -4.06
C GLY A 59 -3.69 -8.69 -3.80
N GLN A 60 -4.55 -8.00 -3.03
CA GLN A 60 -4.53 -6.54 -2.92
C GLN A 60 -4.44 -5.92 -4.33
N MET A 61 -3.65 -4.87 -4.56
CA MET A 61 -3.43 -4.31 -5.89
C MET A 61 -2.10 -4.81 -6.48
N THR A 62 -0.97 -4.46 -5.84
CA THR A 62 0.38 -4.69 -6.37
C THR A 62 1.09 -5.90 -5.76
N ALA A 63 0.56 -6.47 -4.66
CA ALA A 63 1.13 -7.63 -4.00
C ALA A 63 0.99 -8.89 -4.86
N GLY A 64 -0.23 -9.22 -5.27
CA GLY A 64 -0.53 -10.39 -6.08
C GLY A 64 -0.16 -10.26 -7.56
N SER A 65 0.25 -9.07 -8.00
CA SER A 65 0.69 -8.77 -9.37
C SER A 65 2.20 -8.46 -9.47
N TRP A 66 2.93 -8.59 -8.36
CA TRP A 66 4.39 -8.56 -8.30
C TRP A 66 5.03 -7.25 -8.77
N ILE A 67 4.41 -6.12 -8.39
CA ILE A 67 4.94 -4.79 -8.72
C ILE A 67 4.95 -3.84 -7.51
N TYR A 68 4.93 -4.41 -6.30
CA TYR A 68 5.07 -3.63 -5.07
C TYR A 68 6.52 -3.16 -4.89
N ILE A 69 6.72 -1.85 -4.72
CA ILE A 69 8.02 -1.20 -4.56
C ILE A 69 8.19 -0.53 -3.19
N GLY A 70 7.54 -1.07 -2.16
CA GLY A 70 7.55 -0.45 -0.83
C GLY A 70 6.65 0.78 -0.73
N SER A 71 6.86 1.58 0.33
CA SER A 71 6.10 2.82 0.58
C SER A 71 6.20 3.84 -0.57
N GLN A 72 7.27 3.77 -1.38
CA GLN A 72 7.48 4.66 -2.52
C GLN A 72 6.37 4.54 -3.57
N GLY A 73 5.73 3.38 -3.68
CA GLY A 73 4.64 3.17 -4.64
C GLY A 73 3.43 4.07 -4.43
N ILE A 74 3.28 4.70 -3.24
CA ILE A 74 2.14 5.56 -2.93
C ILE A 74 2.53 6.95 -2.40
N VAL A 75 3.82 7.22 -2.18
CA VAL A 75 4.26 8.50 -1.60
C VAL A 75 3.87 9.69 -2.47
N GLN A 76 4.01 9.59 -3.79
CA GLN A 76 3.60 10.65 -4.71
C GLN A 76 2.08 10.87 -4.66
N GLY A 77 1.27 9.81 -4.71
CA GLY A 77 -0.19 9.94 -4.65
C GLY A 77 -0.66 10.56 -3.33
N THR A 78 -0.01 10.21 -2.23
CA THR A 78 -0.29 10.80 -0.91
C THR A 78 0.12 12.27 -0.85
N TYR A 79 1.30 12.60 -1.39
CA TYR A 79 1.78 13.97 -1.51
C TYR A 79 0.83 14.83 -2.35
N GLU A 80 0.44 14.37 -3.54
CA GLU A 80 -0.48 15.12 -4.43
C GLU A 80 -1.84 15.34 -3.76
N THR A 81 -2.30 14.36 -2.96
CA THR A 81 -3.53 14.52 -2.17
C THR A 81 -3.39 15.67 -1.16
N PHE A 82 -2.29 15.72 -0.41
CA PHE A 82 -2.05 16.80 0.56
C PHE A 82 -1.76 18.14 -0.11
N ALA A 83 -0.99 18.16 -1.19
CA ALA A 83 -0.68 19.36 -1.94
C ALA A 83 -1.94 19.98 -2.57
N GLU A 84 -2.83 19.17 -3.16
CA GLU A 84 -4.10 19.64 -3.71
C GLU A 84 -5.07 20.10 -2.63
N MET A 85 -5.14 19.38 -1.50
CA MET A 85 -5.87 19.85 -0.32
C MET A 85 -5.36 21.23 0.14
N GLY A 86 -4.03 21.41 0.19
CA GLY A 86 -3.38 22.69 0.47
C GLY A 86 -3.79 23.80 -0.51
N ARG A 87 -3.84 23.51 -1.82
CA ARG A 87 -4.28 24.47 -2.85
C ARG A 87 -5.74 24.89 -2.64
N ARG A 88 -6.64 23.93 -2.38
CA ARG A 88 -8.08 24.18 -2.25
C ARG A 88 -8.45 24.94 -0.98
N HIS A 89 -7.78 24.65 0.13
CA HIS A 89 -8.23 25.11 1.45
C HIS A 89 -7.29 26.14 2.09
N TYR A 90 -6.04 26.21 1.66
CA TYR A 90 -4.99 26.98 2.34
C TYR A 90 -4.11 27.79 1.36
N GLY A 91 -4.62 28.09 0.16
CA GLY A 91 -3.89 28.90 -0.82
C GLY A 91 -2.59 28.28 -1.33
N GLY A 92 -2.45 26.96 -1.21
CA GLY A 92 -1.26 26.22 -1.64
C GLY A 92 -0.11 26.21 -0.64
N ASN A 93 -0.27 26.80 0.55
CA ASN A 93 0.76 26.86 1.58
C ASN A 93 0.30 26.17 2.88
N LEU A 94 0.97 25.08 3.23
CA LEU A 94 0.71 24.32 4.46
C LEU A 94 1.68 24.65 5.61
N ALA A 95 2.56 25.64 5.44
CA ALA A 95 3.46 26.08 6.50
C ALA A 95 2.69 26.47 7.77
N GLY A 96 3.17 26.01 8.93
CA GLY A 96 2.51 26.22 10.23
C GLY A 96 1.24 25.39 10.44
N ARG A 97 0.94 24.44 9.53
CA ARG A 97 -0.16 23.48 9.67
C ARG A 97 0.38 22.09 9.93
N TRP A 98 -0.47 21.26 10.52
CA TRP A 98 -0.16 19.86 10.74
C TRP A 98 -1.37 18.97 10.42
N LEU A 99 -1.08 17.73 10.04
CA LEU A 99 -2.08 16.71 9.71
C LEU A 99 -2.14 15.67 10.82
N LEU A 100 -3.36 15.30 11.22
CA LEU A 100 -3.60 14.18 12.13
C LEU A 100 -4.03 12.96 11.31
N THR A 101 -3.36 11.82 11.51
CA THR A 101 -3.71 10.55 10.84
C THR A 101 -3.34 9.34 11.70
N ALA A 102 -3.59 8.13 11.20
CA ALA A 102 -3.19 6.88 11.83
C ALA A 102 -2.73 5.83 10.80
N GLY A 103 -1.99 4.84 11.29
CA GLY A 103 -1.54 3.68 10.54
C GLY A 103 -0.23 3.92 9.79
N LEU A 104 0.85 3.29 10.26
CA LEU A 104 2.18 3.28 9.65
C LEU A 104 2.49 1.89 9.06
N GLY A 105 1.51 1.29 8.38
CA GLY A 105 1.64 0.05 7.64
C GLY A 105 2.48 0.17 6.36
N GLY A 106 2.44 -0.82 5.47
CA GLY A 106 3.23 -0.80 4.21
C GLY A 106 2.92 0.40 3.30
N MET A 107 1.66 0.87 3.29
CA MET A 107 1.23 2.01 2.47
C MET A 107 1.09 3.30 3.31
N GLY A 108 0.42 3.22 4.47
CA GLY A 108 0.18 4.38 5.35
C GLY A 108 1.46 5.01 5.89
N ALA A 109 2.59 4.30 5.85
CA ALA A 109 3.90 4.84 6.16
C ALA A 109 4.37 5.97 5.23
N ALA A 110 3.78 6.11 4.05
CA ALA A 110 4.08 7.21 3.16
C ALA A 110 3.55 8.57 3.66
N GLN A 111 2.60 8.56 4.60
CA GLN A 111 1.90 9.75 5.06
C GLN A 111 2.81 10.81 5.69
N PRO A 112 3.74 10.49 6.62
CA PRO A 112 4.55 11.53 7.26
C PRO A 112 5.51 12.20 6.28
N LEU A 113 6.20 11.40 5.45
CA LEU A 113 7.07 11.94 4.41
C LEU A 113 6.30 12.77 3.38
N ALA A 114 5.13 12.31 2.95
CA ALA A 114 4.28 13.06 2.03
C ALA A 114 3.79 14.38 2.62
N ALA A 115 3.43 14.42 3.90
CA ALA A 115 3.06 15.63 4.61
C ALA A 115 4.22 16.62 4.68
N ALA A 116 5.42 16.15 5.05
CA ALA A 116 6.63 16.96 5.11
C ALA A 116 6.98 17.56 3.72
N MET A 117 6.91 16.74 2.66
CA MET A 117 7.10 17.21 1.28
C MET A 117 6.08 18.26 0.87
N ALA A 118 4.83 18.15 1.33
CA ALA A 118 3.77 19.12 1.09
C ALA A 118 3.89 20.39 1.97
N GLY A 119 4.88 20.46 2.86
CA GLY A 119 5.15 21.60 3.73
C GLY A 119 4.35 21.61 5.04
N ALA A 120 3.80 20.47 5.46
CA ALA A 120 3.07 20.30 6.71
C ALA A 120 3.80 19.36 7.69
N SER A 121 3.69 19.62 8.98
CA SER A 121 4.01 18.60 9.99
C SER A 121 2.90 17.52 10.00
N SER A 122 3.16 16.36 10.62
CA SER A 122 2.11 15.36 10.83
C SER A 122 2.26 14.60 12.15
N LEU A 123 1.13 14.25 12.74
CA LEU A 123 1.02 13.33 13.86
C LEU A 123 0.32 12.06 13.35
N ALA A 124 1.07 10.96 13.26
CA ALA A 124 0.57 9.67 12.80
C ALA A 124 0.53 8.66 13.96
N ILE A 125 -0.68 8.23 14.35
CA ILE A 125 -0.88 7.27 15.44
C ILE A 125 -0.67 5.85 14.92
N GLU A 126 0.16 5.06 15.62
CA GLU A 126 0.44 3.65 15.28
C GLU A 126 0.48 2.80 16.55
N CYS A 127 -0.17 1.64 16.52
CA CYS A 127 -0.29 0.75 17.68
C CYS A 127 0.85 -0.29 17.77
N GLN A 128 1.57 -0.53 16.68
CA GLN A 128 2.67 -1.50 16.61
C GLN A 128 4.03 -0.79 16.57
N ARG A 129 4.79 -0.90 17.67
CA ARG A 129 6.15 -0.33 17.79
C ARG A 129 7.08 -0.73 16.65
N SER A 130 7.06 -1.99 16.24
CA SER A 130 7.87 -2.50 15.13
C SER A 130 7.59 -1.79 13.79
N ARG A 131 6.36 -1.29 13.60
CA ARG A 131 6.00 -0.50 12.41
C ARG A 131 6.61 0.89 12.48
N ILE A 132 6.53 1.56 13.62
CA ILE A 132 7.15 2.88 13.87
C ILE A 132 8.66 2.81 13.60
N GLU A 133 9.35 1.86 14.25
CA GLU A 133 10.81 1.70 14.12
C GLU A 133 11.25 1.46 12.67
N MET A 134 10.47 0.70 11.89
CA MET A 134 10.77 0.48 10.48
C MET A 134 10.74 1.79 9.68
N ARG A 135 9.89 2.77 10.04
CA ARG A 135 9.73 4.03 9.30
C ARG A 135 10.81 5.02 9.68
N LEU A 136 11.21 5.03 10.94
CA LEU A 136 12.42 5.73 11.40
C LEU A 136 13.64 5.24 10.62
N ARG A 137 13.85 3.91 10.54
CA ARG A 137 14.98 3.33 9.79
C ARG A 137 14.93 3.62 8.30
N SER A 138 13.75 3.67 7.70
CA SER A 138 13.60 3.92 6.26
C SER A 138 13.59 5.42 5.90
N GLY A 139 13.65 6.34 6.86
CA GLY A 139 13.56 7.78 6.62
C GLY A 139 12.16 8.26 6.20
N TYR A 140 11.11 7.50 6.52
CA TYR A 140 9.71 7.88 6.25
C TYR A 140 9.02 8.52 7.47
N LEU A 141 9.70 8.55 8.61
CA LEU A 141 9.28 9.19 9.86
C LEU A 141 10.53 9.77 10.52
N ASP A 142 10.43 10.99 11.07
CA ASP A 142 11.57 11.67 11.69
C ASP A 142 11.78 11.28 13.15
N GLN A 143 10.70 11.22 13.93
CA GLN A 143 10.73 10.96 15.37
C GLN A 143 9.44 10.27 15.84
N SER A 144 9.49 9.67 17.03
CA SER A 144 8.34 9.02 17.68
C SER A 144 8.36 9.23 19.18
N VAL A 145 7.19 9.38 19.79
CA VAL A 145 6.99 9.48 21.24
C VAL A 145 5.84 8.55 21.67
N GLU A 146 5.80 8.19 22.95
CA GLU A 146 4.80 7.25 23.49
C GLU A 146 3.60 7.95 24.15
N HIS A 147 3.73 9.26 24.44
CA HIS A 147 2.68 10.03 25.09
C HIS A 147 2.18 11.15 24.18
N LEU A 148 0.86 11.39 24.23
CA LEU A 148 0.21 12.39 23.40
C LEU A 148 0.71 13.82 23.71
N ASP A 149 0.95 14.13 24.99
CA ASP A 149 1.39 15.47 25.39
C ASP A 149 2.77 15.81 24.81
N ASP A 150 3.70 14.86 24.80
CA ASP A 150 5.01 15.02 24.16
C ASP A 150 4.86 15.26 22.65
N ALA A 151 3.94 14.53 22.01
CA ALA A 151 3.69 14.68 20.57
C ALA A 151 3.13 16.06 20.25
N LEU A 152 2.21 16.56 21.08
CA LEU A 152 1.63 17.89 20.94
C LEU A 152 2.65 19.00 21.23
N ALA A 153 3.59 18.78 22.15
CA ALA A 153 4.67 19.73 22.42
C ALA A 153 5.66 19.86 21.26
N ILE A 154 5.85 18.80 20.47
CA ILE A 154 6.69 18.79 19.26
C ILE A 154 6.00 19.48 18.08
N ILE A 155 4.68 19.28 17.93
CA ILE A 155 3.89 19.78 16.79
C ILE A 155 3.53 21.27 16.93
N ARG A 156 3.37 21.75 18.17
CA ARG A 156 3.07 23.16 18.49
C ARG A 156 4.26 24.07 18.22
#